data_AF-A0A3B9ITK8-F1
#
_entry.id   AF-A0A3B9ITK8-F1
#
_cell.length_a   1.000
_cell.length_b   1.000
_cell.length_c   1.000
_cell.angle_alpha   90.00
_cell.angle_beta   90.00
_cell.angle_gamma   90.00
#
_symmetry.space_group_name_H-M   'P 1'
#
loop_
_entity.id
_entity.type
_entity.pdbx_description
1 polymer ?
#
loop_
_entity_poly.entity_id
_entity_poly.type
_entity_poly.pdbx_seq_one_letter_code
_entity_poly.pdbx_strand_id
1 'polypeptide(L)'
;IGWGASGRNGGQLLNGFAAGTDRLIAKVGEDKARTMWRMSVEALDLVRDRISRHKIDCDFAEGVLMAALKPRHMRGLEAELARERAWGYDRSA
;
A
#
# COMPACT_ATOMS: atom_id res chain seq x y z
N ILE A 1 13.10 -19.45 2.78
CA ILE A 1 12.01 -20.15 3.52
C ILE A 1 11.54 -19.22 4.64
N GLY A 2 10.31 -18.70 4.58
CA GLY A 2 9.73 -17.84 5.62
C GLY A 2 8.92 -18.67 6.62
N TRP A 3 9.28 -18.64 7.91
CA TRP A 3 8.68 -19.50 8.95
C TRP A 3 7.71 -18.73 9.89
N GLY A 4 7.22 -17.57 9.46
CA GLY A 4 6.40 -16.69 10.29
C GLY A 4 5.31 -15.99 9.51
N ALA A 5 5.00 -14.75 9.93
CA ALA A 5 4.06 -13.89 9.21
C ALA A 5 4.39 -13.77 7.71
N SER A 6 5.67 -13.73 7.35
CA SER A 6 6.13 -13.63 5.97
C SER A 6 5.84 -14.86 5.09
N GLY A 7 5.67 -16.05 5.69
CA GLY A 7 5.35 -17.28 4.94
C GLY A 7 3.87 -17.67 4.99
N ARG A 8 3.07 -16.99 5.81
CA ARG A 8 1.63 -17.22 5.99
C ARG A 8 0.79 -15.99 5.63
N ASN A 9 1.33 -15.08 4.84
CA ASN A 9 0.55 -13.96 4.28
C ASN A 9 -0.23 -14.42 3.03
N GLY A 10 -1.24 -13.66 2.63
CA GLY A 10 -2.05 -13.96 1.44
C GLY A 10 -1.40 -13.54 0.12
N GLY A 11 -0.09 -13.23 0.11
CA GLY A 11 0.64 -12.77 -1.08
C GLY A 11 0.35 -11.33 -1.52
N GLN A 12 -0.47 -10.56 -0.78
CA GLN A 12 -0.84 -9.22 -1.19
C GLN A 12 0.32 -8.23 -1.06
N LEU A 13 0.47 -7.39 -2.09
CA LEU A 13 1.43 -6.31 -2.14
C LEU A 13 0.66 -4.98 -2.24
N LEU A 14 0.58 -4.23 -1.13
CA LEU A 14 -0.26 -3.03 -0.98
C LEU A 14 0.58 -1.83 -0.54
N ASN A 15 0.22 -0.63 -0.98
CA ASN A 15 0.78 0.61 -0.43
C ASN A 15 0.14 0.93 0.94
N GLY A 16 0.83 1.80 1.69
CA GLY A 16 0.42 2.24 3.01
C GLY A 16 0.75 1.23 4.13
N PHE A 17 0.09 1.42 5.26
CA PHE A 17 0.28 0.60 6.47
C PHE A 17 -1.04 0.05 6.96
N ALA A 18 -1.02 -1.15 7.54
CA ALA A 18 -2.22 -1.84 8.02
C ALA A 18 -3.05 -1.05 9.06
N ALA A 19 -2.43 -0.11 9.77
CA ALA A 19 -3.12 0.76 10.72
C ALA A 19 -4.04 1.81 10.05
N GLY A 20 -3.87 2.06 8.76
CA GLY A 20 -4.51 3.16 8.03
C GLY A 20 -3.77 4.48 8.23
N THR A 21 -3.89 5.36 7.23
CA THR A 21 -3.12 6.59 7.15
C THR A 21 -3.46 7.59 8.26
N ASP A 22 -4.74 7.70 8.64
CA ASP A 22 -5.16 8.59 9.74
C ASP A 22 -4.51 8.22 11.08
N ARG A 23 -4.43 6.92 11.39
CA ARG A 23 -3.76 6.45 12.62
C ARG A 23 -2.25 6.66 12.55
N LEU A 24 -1.66 6.53 11.36
CA LEU A 24 -0.25 6.82 11.16
C LEU A 24 0.03 8.30 11.42
N ILE A 25 -0.77 9.20 10.83
CA ILE A 25 -0.68 10.66 11.06
C ILE A 25 -0.82 10.98 12.55
N ALA A 26 -1.83 10.42 13.22
CA ALA A 26 -2.03 10.65 14.66
C ALA A 26 -0.83 10.21 15.52
N LYS A 27 -0.07 9.21 15.08
CA LYS A 27 1.08 8.67 15.82
C LYS A 27 2.39 9.41 15.55
N VAL A 28 2.64 9.80 14.31
CA VAL A 28 3.96 10.32 13.88
C VAL A 28 3.93 11.74 13.32
N GLY A 29 2.75 12.34 13.18
CA GLY A 29 2.54 13.61 12.49
C GLY A 29 2.50 13.44 10.96
N GLU A 30 1.93 14.43 10.28
CA GLU A 30 1.64 14.36 8.84
C GLU A 30 2.89 14.20 7.98
N ASP A 31 3.94 14.99 8.22
CA ASP A 31 5.16 14.94 7.41
C ASP A 31 5.84 13.57 7.47
N LYS A 32 5.94 12.98 8.67
CA LYS A 32 6.54 11.65 8.84
C LYS A 32 5.64 10.56 8.27
N ALA A 33 4.32 10.68 8.44
CA ALA A 33 3.37 9.75 7.86
C ALA A 33 3.45 9.75 6.32
N ARG A 34 3.54 10.92 5.69
CA ARG A 34 3.74 11.06 4.24
C ARG A 34 5.04 10.41 3.79
N THR A 35 6.14 10.64 4.50
CA THR A 35 7.44 10.00 4.18
C THR A 35 7.36 8.48 4.29
N MET A 36 6.79 7.96 5.39
CA MET A 36 6.61 6.52 5.58
C MET A 36 5.71 5.92 4.50
N TRP A 37 4.62 6.59 4.15
CA TRP A 37 3.72 6.15 3.08
C TRP A 37 4.45 6.13 1.73
N ARG A 38 5.28 7.13 1.40
CA ARG A 38 6.11 7.10 0.18
C ARG A 38 7.11 5.93 0.17
N MET A 39 7.70 5.60 1.32
CA MET A 39 8.56 4.42 1.44
C MET A 39 7.80 3.12 1.14
N SER A 40 6.52 3.03 1.52
CA SER A 40 5.70 1.86 1.20
C SER A 40 5.47 1.71 -0.32
N VAL A 41 5.30 2.83 -1.03
CA VAL A 41 5.18 2.85 -2.50
C VAL A 41 6.49 2.42 -3.15
N GLU A 42 7.62 2.97 -2.70
CA GLU A 42 8.95 2.58 -3.19
C GLU A 42 9.23 1.09 -2.95
N ALA A 43 8.75 0.54 -1.83
CA ALA A 43 8.89 -0.89 -1.55
C ALA A 43 8.15 -1.78 -2.57
N LEU A 44 7.01 -1.32 -3.12
CA LEU A 44 6.33 -2.02 -4.21
C LEU A 44 7.21 -2.07 -5.46
N ASP A 45 7.79 -0.94 -5.83
CA ASP A 45 8.66 -0.81 -7.00
C ASP A 45 9.94 -1.66 -6.82
N LEU A 46 10.48 -1.74 -5.60
CA LEU A 46 11.60 -2.62 -5.28
C LEU A 46 11.25 -4.11 -5.39
N VAL A 47 10.04 -4.51 -5.00
CA VAL A 47 9.60 -5.91 -5.18
C VAL A 47 9.49 -6.25 -6.67
N ARG A 48 8.90 -5.36 -7.48
CA ARG A 48 8.82 -5.52 -8.94
C ARG A 48 10.22 -5.65 -9.57
N ASP A 49 11.15 -4.76 -9.21
CA ASP A 49 12.53 -4.81 -9.69
C ASP A 49 13.19 -6.14 -9.34
N ARG A 50 13.06 -6.61 -8.09
CA ARG A 50 13.65 -7.87 -7.65
C ARG A 50 13.08 -9.09 -8.36
N ILE A 51 11.77 -9.13 -8.59
CA ILE A 51 11.13 -10.21 -9.35
C ILE A 51 11.74 -10.28 -10.74
N SER A 52 11.82 -9.14 -11.44
CA SER A 52 12.40 -9.03 -12.78
C SER A 52 13.89 -9.40 -12.81
N ARG A 53 14.69 -8.76 -11.95
CA ARG A 53 16.14 -8.91 -11.89
C ARG A 53 16.59 -10.32 -11.56
N HIS A 54 15.90 -10.98 -10.62
CA HIS A 54 16.25 -12.32 -10.15
C HIS A 54 15.46 -13.43 -10.84
N LYS A 55 14.55 -13.09 -11.76
CA LYS A 55 13.66 -14.04 -12.45
C LYS A 55 12.94 -14.94 -11.46
N ILE A 56 12.34 -14.33 -10.44
CA ILE A 56 11.62 -15.05 -9.39
C ILE A 56 10.34 -15.61 -10.00
N ASP A 57 10.19 -16.93 -9.95
CA ASP A 57 8.99 -17.64 -10.36
C ASP A 57 7.92 -17.54 -9.26
N CYS A 58 7.00 -16.57 -9.36
CA CYS A 58 6.07 -16.24 -8.27
C CYS A 58 4.64 -15.80 -8.67
N ASP A 59 4.14 -16.16 -9.85
CA ASP A 59 2.74 -15.84 -10.29
C ASP A 59 2.32 -14.38 -10.02
N PHE A 60 3.27 -13.44 -10.14
CA PHE A 60 3.03 -12.05 -9.80
C PHE A 60 1.99 -11.41 -10.71
N ALA A 61 0.97 -10.80 -10.11
CA ALA A 61 -0.09 -10.09 -10.80
C ALA A 61 -0.20 -8.64 -10.28
N GLU A 62 -0.37 -7.70 -11.21
CA GLU A 62 -0.52 -6.28 -10.87
C GLU A 62 -1.95 -5.91 -10.52
N GLY A 63 -2.06 -4.89 -9.67
CA GLY A 63 -3.34 -4.28 -9.31
C GLY A 63 -3.96 -4.80 -8.03
N VAL A 64 -4.78 -3.94 -7.42
CA VAL A 64 -5.61 -4.25 -6.26
C VAL A 64 -6.95 -3.55 -6.42
N LEU A 65 -8.03 -4.18 -5.95
CA LEU A 65 -9.34 -3.57 -5.86
C LEU A 65 -9.74 -3.37 -4.40
N MET A 66 -10.02 -2.13 -4.03
CA MET A 66 -10.64 -1.78 -2.74
C MET A 66 -12.13 -1.48 -2.97
N ALA A 67 -13.01 -2.34 -2.46
CA ALA A 67 -14.45 -2.23 -2.69
C ALA A 67 -15.22 -1.68 -1.47
N ALA A 68 -16.12 -0.72 -1.72
CA ALA A 68 -16.99 -0.15 -0.71
C ALA A 68 -18.37 -0.82 -0.70
N LEU A 69 -18.70 -1.52 0.39
CA LEU A 69 -20.02 -2.13 0.58
C LEU A 69 -21.08 -1.20 1.19
N LYS A 70 -20.69 -0.01 1.69
CA LYS A 70 -21.57 0.94 2.37
C LYS A 70 -21.19 2.38 2.00
N PRO A 71 -22.12 3.35 2.02
CA PRO A 71 -21.80 4.76 1.73
C PRO A 71 -20.67 5.32 2.61
N ARG A 72 -20.58 4.90 3.87
CA ARG A 72 -19.49 5.31 4.76
C ARG A 72 -18.11 4.78 4.33
N HIS A 73 -18.05 3.60 3.69
CA HIS A 73 -16.80 3.05 3.19
C HIS A 73 -16.34 3.85 1.97
N MET A 74 -17.28 4.24 1.10
CA MET A 74 -16.97 5.07 -0.07
C MET A 74 -16.35 6.41 0.34
N ARG A 75 -16.95 7.10 1.33
CA ARG A 75 -16.36 8.33 1.88
C ARG A 75 -14.93 8.13 2.41
N GLY A 76 -14.65 6.97 3.00
CA GLY A 76 -13.30 6.61 3.43
C GLY A 76 -12.33 6.44 2.27
N LEU A 77 -12.74 5.73 1.22
CA LEU A 77 -11.92 5.55 0.01
C LEU A 77 -11.69 6.87 -0.72
N GLU A 78 -12.71 7.73 -0.84
CA GLU A 78 -12.59 9.07 -1.42
C GLU A 78 -11.60 9.95 -0.65
N ALA A 79 -11.64 9.89 0.68
CA ALA A 79 -10.70 10.63 1.53
C ALA A 79 -9.26 10.11 1.40
N GLU A 80 -9.06 8.79 1.32
CA GLU A 80 -7.74 8.18 1.10
C GLU A 80 -7.21 8.59 -0.29
N LEU A 81 -8.01 8.46 -1.34
CA LEU A 81 -7.64 8.86 -2.71
C LEU A 81 -7.28 10.34 -2.81
N ALA A 82 -8.06 11.22 -2.18
CA ALA A 82 -7.77 12.65 -2.15
C ALA A 82 -6.44 12.95 -1.45
N ARG A 83 -6.13 12.22 -0.37
CA ARG A 83 -4.88 12.34 0.37
C ARG A 83 -3.68 11.86 -0.45
N GLU A 84 -3.80 10.70 -1.09
CA GLU A 84 -2.75 10.14 -1.95
C GLU A 84 -2.44 11.08 -3.11
N ARG A 85 -3.47 11.67 -3.73
CA ARG A 85 -3.30 12.72 -4.74
C ARG A 85 -2.61 13.96 -4.21
N ALA A 86 -2.99 14.43 -3.01
CA ALA A 86 -2.32 15.55 -2.35
C ALA A 86 -0.84 15.25 -2.02
N TRP A 87 -0.49 13.97 -1.87
CA TRP A 87 0.88 13.50 -1.71
C TRP A 87 1.59 13.20 -3.04
N GLY A 88 0.95 13.48 -4.18
CA GLY A 88 1.52 13.35 -5.52
C GLY A 88 1.45 11.94 -6.09
N TYR A 89 0.53 11.09 -5.64
CA TYR A 89 0.33 9.74 -6.17
C TYR A 89 -1.01 9.61 -6.90
N ASP A 90 -0.94 9.25 -8.18
CA ASP A 90 -2.12 9.14 -9.07
C ASP A 90 -2.34 7.72 -9.60
N ARG A 91 -1.68 6.71 -9.01
CA ARG A 91 -1.83 5.29 -9.41
C ARG A 91 -2.93 4.54 -8.61
N SER A 92 -3.75 5.26 -7.85
CA SER A 92 -4.81 4.68 -7.00
C SER A 92 -6.21 4.74 -7.62
N ALA A 93 -6.33 5.23 -8.85
CA ALA A 93 -7.61 5.40 -9.56
C ALA A 93 -7.97 4.17 -10.40
#